data_AF-A0A521GFI9-F1
#
_entry.id   AF-A0A521GFI9-F1
#
_cell.length_a   1.000
_cell.length_b   1.000
_cell.length_c   1.000
_cell.angle_alpha   90.00
_cell.angle_beta   90.00
_cell.angle_gamma   90.00
#
_symmetry.space_group_name_H-M   'P 1'
#
loop_
_entity.id
_entity.type
_entity.pdbx_description
1 polymer ?
#
loop_
_entity_poly.entity_id
_entity_poly.type
_entity_poly.pdbx_seq_one_letter_code
_entity_poly.pdbx_strand_id
1 'polypeptide(L)'
;MYLDGQRDSFNGVNQVPREFSYDLGLDKEITPFVLVSETDSISMVIRYGQITRFLIVREAKDDTVTCQFTSHKSVKAATFTEAYKKANAGKTIVDIPEVYELMNVVFALTDYGKTDAIYKDSPYYKAMFVRFSPYKNHRAVRVLDSLMNKSGDNYPNLKMDSYAYRFEGDRIRKGDTYDRASWGEYNTLEPYVAHLQSFAKESKFRVFFREQQSYYNQLLAEYRKNIDVATMKQWLEKQFPATRYSAVKVIFTPLVGWNQSANNLSDNGFAEAHAHVNYPFIDADDRKQPSAVTRGRRMKIVFTELNHSYLNPEAEKYQQKVDNGFGDLTKWITPNKPSAGYNNPLQCFEEYMNYGLVTLLYYDLFDRPTFETLCAGVEKSMTTGRGFQQFDKFNQELLRLYQQRKPGQTVADLYPAVLDWAANH
;
A
#
# COMPACT_ATOMS: atom_id res chain seq x y z
N MET A 1 -17.54 -9.63 -19.26
CA MET A 1 -18.54 -10.17 -18.31
C MET A 1 -19.55 -9.08 -17.99
N TYR A 2 -20.80 -9.43 -17.66
CA TYR A 2 -21.80 -8.45 -17.21
C TYR A 2 -22.46 -8.91 -15.90
N LEU A 3 -22.63 -7.95 -14.97
CA LEU A 3 -23.28 -8.11 -13.67
C LEU A 3 -24.39 -7.08 -13.57
N ASP A 4 -25.63 -7.53 -13.39
CA ASP A 4 -26.82 -6.65 -13.35
C ASP A 4 -26.91 -5.68 -14.55
N GLY A 5 -26.52 -6.16 -15.74
CA GLY A 5 -26.49 -5.36 -16.97
C GLY A 5 -25.30 -4.39 -17.09
N GLN A 6 -24.41 -4.30 -16.09
CA GLN A 6 -23.19 -3.51 -16.16
C GLN A 6 -22.01 -4.36 -16.62
N ARG A 7 -21.21 -3.82 -17.55
CA ARG A 7 -20.01 -4.50 -18.03
C ARG A 7 -18.93 -4.47 -16.96
N ASP A 8 -18.44 -5.64 -16.58
CA ASP A 8 -17.31 -5.82 -15.68
C ASP A 8 -15.97 -5.78 -16.44
N SER A 9 -14.86 -5.51 -15.74
CA SER A 9 -13.50 -5.44 -16.29
C SER A 9 -12.92 -6.80 -16.67
N PHE A 10 -13.52 -7.92 -16.21
CA PHE A 10 -13.11 -9.26 -16.61
C PHE A 10 -13.28 -9.48 -18.13
N ASN A 11 -12.13 -9.57 -18.81
CA ASN A 11 -12.00 -9.92 -20.22
C ASN A 11 -10.98 -11.07 -20.37
N GLY A 12 -11.19 -11.96 -21.34
CA GLY A 12 -10.18 -12.97 -21.71
C GLY A 12 -10.35 -14.34 -21.04
N VAL A 13 -11.52 -14.97 -21.16
CA VAL A 13 -11.70 -16.37 -20.71
C VAL A 13 -10.76 -17.37 -21.43
N ASN A 14 -10.21 -16.96 -22.58
CA ASN A 14 -9.17 -17.72 -23.25
C ASN A 14 -7.84 -17.73 -22.49
N GLN A 15 -7.63 -16.83 -21.53
CA GLN A 15 -6.37 -16.70 -20.79
C GLN A 15 -6.43 -17.33 -19.40
N VAL A 16 -7.61 -17.78 -18.93
CA VAL A 16 -7.75 -18.41 -17.61
C VAL A 16 -7.32 -19.89 -17.62
N PRO A 17 -6.86 -20.46 -16.48
CA PRO A 17 -6.59 -21.89 -16.35
C PRO A 17 -7.84 -22.76 -16.58
N ARG A 18 -7.65 -24.07 -16.80
CA ARG A 18 -8.75 -25.04 -17.02
C ARG A 18 -9.71 -25.15 -15.85
N GLU A 19 -9.23 -24.88 -14.64
CA GLU A 19 -10.06 -24.72 -13.45
C GLU A 19 -9.99 -23.25 -13.05
N PHE A 20 -11.09 -22.54 -13.24
CA PHE A 20 -11.18 -21.13 -12.91
C PHE A 20 -12.27 -20.92 -11.85
N SER A 21 -11.91 -20.26 -10.76
CA SER A 21 -12.85 -19.89 -9.70
C SER A 21 -12.79 -18.40 -9.46
N TYR A 22 -13.95 -17.77 -9.31
CA TYR A 22 -14.07 -16.35 -9.04
C TYR A 22 -15.20 -16.09 -8.04
N ASP A 23 -14.93 -15.28 -7.02
CA ASP A 23 -15.93 -14.88 -6.03
C ASP A 23 -16.25 -13.41 -6.22
N LEU A 24 -17.55 -13.07 -6.21
CA LEU A 24 -18.05 -11.74 -6.54
C LEU A 24 -18.63 -11.05 -5.31
N GLY A 25 -18.07 -9.91 -4.89
CA GLY A 25 -18.73 -9.00 -3.97
C GLY A 25 -19.86 -8.22 -4.66
N LEU A 26 -21.12 -8.50 -4.32
CA LEU A 26 -22.29 -7.84 -4.92
C LEU A 26 -23.10 -7.07 -3.87
N ASP A 27 -23.90 -6.10 -4.31
CA ASP A 27 -24.83 -5.40 -3.42
C ASP A 27 -26.12 -6.20 -3.19
N LYS A 28 -26.53 -7.00 -4.18
CA LYS A 28 -27.77 -7.79 -4.17
C LYS A 28 -27.45 -9.27 -4.00
N GLU A 29 -28.23 -9.93 -3.12
CA GLU A 29 -28.12 -11.38 -2.88
C GLU A 29 -28.30 -12.20 -4.15
N ILE A 30 -29.15 -11.71 -5.07
CA ILE A 30 -29.46 -12.35 -6.34
C ILE A 30 -29.12 -11.34 -7.44
N THR A 31 -28.21 -11.72 -8.33
CA THR A 31 -27.77 -10.84 -9.41
C THR A 31 -27.78 -11.58 -10.74
N PRO A 32 -28.35 -11.00 -11.81
CA PRO A 32 -28.19 -11.52 -13.16
C PRO A 32 -26.71 -11.49 -13.58
N PHE A 33 -26.20 -12.62 -14.03
CA PHE A 33 -24.83 -12.81 -14.49
C PHE A 33 -24.84 -13.22 -15.95
N VAL A 34 -24.11 -12.48 -16.79
CA VAL A 34 -24.00 -12.79 -18.21
C VAL A 34 -22.54 -12.82 -18.63
N LEU A 35 -22.16 -13.91 -19.30
CA LEU A 35 -20.91 -13.96 -20.05
C LEU A 35 -21.23 -13.91 -21.53
N VAL A 36 -20.46 -13.08 -22.23
CA VAL A 36 -20.61 -12.82 -23.65
C VAL A 36 -19.26 -13.04 -24.29
N SER A 37 -19.22 -13.84 -25.36
CA SER A 37 -18.11 -13.97 -26.29
C SER A 37 -18.50 -13.32 -27.63
N GLU A 38 -17.62 -13.40 -28.63
CA GLU A 38 -17.94 -12.95 -29.99
C GLU A 38 -19.03 -13.80 -30.66
N THR A 39 -19.19 -15.05 -30.23
CA THR A 39 -20.02 -16.06 -30.91
C THR A 39 -21.19 -16.58 -30.06
N ASP A 40 -21.17 -16.38 -28.74
CA ASP A 40 -22.16 -16.95 -27.83
C ASP A 40 -22.35 -16.08 -26.56
N SER A 41 -23.43 -16.36 -25.82
CA SER A 41 -23.64 -15.81 -24.49
C SER A 41 -24.36 -16.81 -23.59
N ILE A 42 -23.99 -16.80 -22.31
CA ILE A 42 -24.70 -17.53 -21.28
C ILE A 42 -25.20 -16.56 -20.21
N SER A 43 -26.48 -16.69 -19.87
CA SER A 43 -27.13 -15.90 -18.83
C SER A 43 -27.58 -16.82 -17.70
N MET A 44 -27.29 -16.43 -16.47
CA MET A 44 -27.67 -17.17 -15.27
C MET A 44 -27.85 -16.18 -14.12
N VAL A 45 -28.16 -16.72 -12.96
CA VAL A 45 -28.29 -15.94 -11.72
C VAL A 45 -27.26 -16.45 -10.75
N ILE A 46 -26.48 -15.54 -10.18
CA ILE A 46 -25.57 -15.84 -9.07
C ILE A 46 -26.23 -15.44 -7.76
N ARG A 47 -26.02 -16.25 -6.72
CA ARG A 47 -26.55 -16.01 -5.38
C ARG A 47 -25.45 -16.09 -4.32
N TYR A 48 -25.57 -15.30 -3.27
CA TYR A 48 -24.66 -15.37 -2.14
C TYR A 48 -24.46 -16.80 -1.62
N GLY A 49 -23.20 -17.19 -1.46
CA GLY A 49 -22.78 -18.49 -0.96
C GLY A 49 -23.11 -19.69 -1.86
N GLN A 50 -23.75 -19.48 -3.02
CA GLN A 50 -24.02 -20.54 -3.98
C GLN A 50 -22.93 -20.61 -5.03
N ILE A 51 -22.47 -21.82 -5.31
CA ILE A 51 -21.51 -22.09 -6.38
C ILE A 51 -22.29 -22.29 -7.68
N THR A 52 -22.07 -21.40 -8.63
CA THR A 52 -22.57 -21.51 -9.99
C THR A 52 -21.47 -22.08 -10.87
N ARG A 53 -21.71 -23.23 -11.51
CA ARG A 53 -20.73 -23.90 -12.37
C ARG A 53 -21.23 -24.02 -13.79
N PHE A 54 -20.34 -23.79 -14.74
CA PHE A 54 -20.57 -24.07 -16.15
C PHE A 54 -19.24 -24.32 -16.85
N LEU A 55 -19.32 -24.88 -18.05
CA LEU A 55 -18.16 -25.25 -18.86
C LEU A 55 -18.06 -24.30 -20.06
N ILE A 56 -16.83 -23.92 -20.41
CA ILE A 56 -16.54 -23.17 -21.64
C ILE A 56 -15.60 -24.02 -22.49
N VAL A 57 -16.08 -24.41 -23.67
CA VAL A 57 -15.23 -25.07 -24.68
C VAL A 57 -14.45 -23.98 -25.43
N ARG A 58 -13.13 -24.10 -25.46
CA ARG A 58 -12.24 -23.16 -26.14
C ARG A 58 -11.66 -23.83 -27.37
N GLU A 59 -12.35 -23.69 -28.50
CA GLU A 59 -11.96 -24.31 -29.77
C GLU A 59 -10.51 -23.98 -30.15
N ALA A 60 -10.11 -22.70 -30.04
CA ALA A 60 -8.76 -22.25 -30.37
C ALA A 60 -7.65 -22.89 -29.51
N LYS A 61 -7.99 -23.47 -28.36
CA LYS A 61 -7.04 -24.14 -27.44
C LYS A 61 -7.25 -25.64 -27.35
N ASP A 62 -8.24 -26.17 -28.06
CA ASP A 62 -8.67 -27.57 -27.98
C ASP A 62 -8.82 -28.06 -26.52
N ASP A 63 -9.49 -27.26 -25.68
CA ASP A 63 -9.76 -27.64 -24.31
C ASP A 63 -11.09 -27.12 -23.76
N THR A 64 -11.43 -27.55 -22.55
CA THR A 64 -12.62 -27.10 -21.81
C THR A 64 -12.19 -26.52 -20.47
N VAL A 65 -12.75 -25.36 -20.14
CA VAL A 65 -12.58 -24.70 -18.85
C VAL A 65 -13.78 -24.97 -17.98
N THR A 66 -13.55 -25.45 -16.75
CA THR A 66 -14.52 -25.45 -15.67
C THR A 66 -14.49 -24.09 -15.00
N CYS A 67 -15.59 -23.36 -15.07
CA CYS A 67 -15.76 -22.09 -14.37
C CYS A 67 -16.63 -22.28 -13.12
N GLN A 68 -16.16 -21.78 -11.98
CA GLN A 68 -16.92 -21.72 -10.73
C GLN A 68 -17.05 -20.27 -10.29
N PHE A 69 -18.28 -19.79 -10.17
CA PHE A 69 -18.57 -18.45 -9.67
C PHE A 69 -19.35 -18.55 -8.36
N THR A 70 -18.85 -17.88 -7.33
CA THR A 70 -19.60 -17.62 -6.10
C THR A 70 -19.85 -16.14 -5.97
N SER A 71 -20.69 -15.77 -5.02
CA SER A 71 -20.82 -14.37 -4.63
C SER A 71 -21.03 -14.24 -3.13
N HIS A 72 -20.79 -13.04 -2.63
CA HIS A 72 -21.09 -12.65 -1.26
C HIS A 72 -21.51 -11.18 -1.21
N LYS A 73 -22.04 -10.76 -0.06
CA LYS A 73 -22.41 -9.36 0.15
C LYS A 73 -21.17 -8.49 0.17
N SER A 74 -21.10 -7.53 -0.74
CA SER A 74 -20.06 -6.50 -0.74
C SER A 74 -20.10 -5.71 0.56
N VAL A 75 -18.94 -5.62 1.20
CA VAL A 75 -18.74 -4.84 2.42
C VAL A 75 -17.83 -3.67 2.08
N LYS A 76 -18.36 -2.45 2.23
CA LYS A 76 -17.59 -1.22 2.07
C LYS A 76 -16.39 -1.24 3.01
N ALA A 77 -15.20 -0.99 2.49
CA ALA A 77 -13.99 -0.92 3.30
C ALA A 77 -14.05 0.21 4.34
N ALA A 78 -14.72 1.32 4.02
CA ALA A 78 -14.95 2.44 4.92
C ALA A 78 -16.38 3.00 4.79
N THR A 79 -16.88 3.58 5.88
CA THR A 79 -18.09 4.41 5.89
C THR A 79 -17.77 5.74 6.57
N PHE A 80 -17.87 6.83 5.81
CA PHE A 80 -17.54 8.16 6.32
C PHE A 80 -18.83 8.89 6.70
N THR A 81 -19.13 8.94 8.00
CA THR A 81 -20.27 9.73 8.51
C THR A 81 -20.02 11.23 8.34
N GLU A 82 -21.07 12.04 8.28
CA GLU A 82 -20.93 13.51 8.17
C GLU A 82 -20.10 14.11 9.31
N ALA A 83 -20.25 13.58 10.54
CA ALA A 83 -19.44 13.99 11.68
C ALA A 83 -17.95 13.66 11.45
N TYR A 84 -17.66 12.48 10.91
CA TYR A 84 -16.30 12.08 10.56
C TYR A 84 -15.71 12.96 9.45
N LYS A 85 -16.47 13.22 8.39
CA LYS A 85 -16.04 14.11 7.28
C LYS A 85 -15.67 15.49 7.81
N LYS A 86 -16.56 16.11 8.61
CA LYS A 86 -16.32 17.42 9.22
C LYS A 86 -15.09 17.43 10.13
N ALA A 87 -14.85 16.36 10.87
CA ALA A 87 -13.71 16.26 11.77
C ALA A 87 -12.37 16.06 11.06
N ASN A 88 -12.35 15.53 9.83
CA ASN A 88 -11.12 15.13 9.15
C ASN A 88 -10.82 15.88 7.85
N ALA A 89 -11.79 16.60 7.27
CA ALA A 89 -11.60 17.35 6.03
C ALA A 89 -10.39 18.30 6.09
N GLY A 90 -9.54 18.23 5.06
CA GLY A 90 -8.32 19.02 4.90
C GLY A 90 -7.15 18.61 5.79
N LYS A 91 -7.30 17.58 6.65
CA LYS A 91 -6.26 17.22 7.62
C LYS A 91 -5.24 16.24 7.05
N THR A 92 -4.01 16.40 7.54
CA THR A 92 -2.98 15.38 7.53
C THR A 92 -2.82 14.83 8.96
N ILE A 93 -3.00 13.53 9.12
CA ILE A 93 -3.01 12.87 10.43
C ILE A 93 -1.81 11.94 10.49
N VAL A 94 -1.02 12.06 11.56
CA VAL A 94 0.10 11.17 11.84
C VAL A 94 -0.16 10.53 13.20
N ASP A 95 -0.21 9.20 13.25
CA ASP A 95 -0.70 8.46 14.42
C ASP A 95 0.01 7.12 14.67
N ILE A 96 -0.04 6.66 15.93
CA ILE A 96 0.42 5.34 16.42
C ILE A 96 -0.75 4.69 17.18
N PRO A 97 -1.65 3.97 16.48
CA PRO A 97 -2.88 3.44 17.09
C PRO A 97 -2.61 2.26 18.04
N GLU A 98 -3.36 2.15 19.15
CA GLU A 98 -3.11 1.15 20.21
C GLU A 98 -3.25 -0.31 19.73
N VAL A 99 -4.29 -0.66 18.97
CA VAL A 99 -4.47 -2.03 18.45
C VAL A 99 -3.50 -2.31 17.29
N TYR A 100 -3.12 -1.27 16.56
CA TYR A 100 -2.08 -1.35 15.53
C TYR A 100 -0.74 -1.69 16.15
N GLU A 101 -0.36 -1.02 17.24
CA GLU A 101 0.86 -1.35 17.97
C GLU A 101 0.80 -2.75 18.58
N LEU A 102 -0.35 -3.17 19.13
CA LEU A 102 -0.53 -4.53 19.65
C LEU A 102 -0.25 -5.59 18.58
N MET A 103 -0.82 -5.44 17.38
CA MET A 103 -0.59 -6.36 16.26
C MET A 103 0.91 -6.46 15.93
N ASN A 104 1.62 -5.33 15.94
CA ASN A 104 3.06 -5.27 15.67
C ASN A 104 3.92 -5.85 16.81
N VAL A 105 3.52 -5.67 18.07
CA VAL A 105 4.17 -6.33 19.22
C VAL A 105 4.04 -7.84 19.12
N VAL A 106 2.85 -8.37 18.81
CA VAL A 106 2.66 -9.82 18.67
C VAL A 106 3.45 -10.35 17.46
N PHE A 107 3.43 -9.63 16.34
CA PHE A 107 4.24 -9.96 15.16
C PHE A 107 5.74 -9.99 15.48
N ALA A 108 6.26 -9.06 16.27
CA ALA A 108 7.67 -9.02 16.64
C ALA A 108 8.14 -10.21 17.49
N LEU A 109 7.22 -10.96 18.10
CA LEU A 109 7.52 -12.17 18.87
C LEU A 109 7.50 -13.46 18.03
N THR A 110 7.09 -13.39 16.77
CA THR A 110 7.11 -14.53 15.83
C THR A 110 8.54 -14.83 15.38
N ASP A 111 8.76 -16.00 14.75
CA ASP A 111 10.05 -16.33 14.15
C ASP A 111 10.37 -15.40 12.98
N TYR A 112 9.36 -15.00 12.21
CA TYR A 112 9.52 -14.01 11.14
C TYR A 112 9.94 -12.63 11.70
N GLY A 113 9.47 -12.26 12.90
CA GLY A 113 9.87 -11.03 13.59
C GLY A 113 11.37 -10.95 13.93
N LYS A 114 12.10 -12.07 13.88
CA LYS A 114 13.56 -12.10 14.05
C LYS A 114 14.30 -11.55 12.84
N THR A 115 13.69 -11.57 11.66
CA THR A 115 14.23 -10.98 10.42
C THR A 115 14.22 -9.45 10.47
N ASP A 116 14.77 -8.78 9.44
CA ASP A 116 14.78 -7.32 9.34
C ASP A 116 13.38 -6.70 9.14
N ALA A 117 12.32 -7.51 9.12
CA ALA A 117 10.94 -7.04 9.17
C ALA A 117 10.63 -6.21 10.43
N ILE A 118 11.40 -6.41 11.51
CA ILE A 118 11.37 -5.60 12.73
C ILE A 118 12.63 -4.76 12.88
N TYR A 119 12.45 -3.47 13.16
CA TYR A 119 13.51 -2.57 13.57
C TYR A 119 13.90 -2.80 15.03
N LYS A 120 15.12 -3.32 15.26
CA LYS A 120 15.58 -3.76 16.58
C LYS A 120 16.50 -2.76 17.29
N ASP A 121 17.03 -1.79 16.57
CA ASP A 121 17.98 -0.81 17.12
C ASP A 121 17.26 0.40 17.74
N SER A 122 16.36 0.14 18.68
CA SER A 122 15.70 1.18 19.46
C SER A 122 15.63 0.81 20.95
N PRO A 123 15.65 1.81 21.86
CA PRO A 123 15.33 1.58 23.27
C PRO A 123 13.92 0.98 23.44
N TYR A 124 13.00 1.35 22.56
CA TYR A 124 11.63 0.83 22.54
C TYR A 124 11.57 -0.66 22.27
N TYR A 125 12.25 -1.15 21.21
CA TYR A 125 12.30 -2.58 20.91
C TYR A 125 12.85 -3.39 22.09
N LYS A 126 13.92 -2.89 22.73
CA LYS A 126 14.50 -3.54 23.92
C LYS A 126 13.49 -3.63 25.07
N ALA A 127 12.78 -2.54 25.38
CA ALA A 127 11.76 -2.51 26.42
C ALA A 127 10.58 -3.44 26.09
N MET A 128 10.10 -3.40 24.84
CA MET A 128 9.06 -4.27 24.31
C MET A 128 9.46 -5.74 24.45
N PHE A 129 10.65 -6.11 23.99
CA PHE A 129 11.11 -7.49 24.00
C PHE A 129 11.28 -8.03 25.43
N VAL A 130 11.83 -7.23 26.35
CA VAL A 130 11.92 -7.59 27.78
C VAL A 130 10.52 -7.83 28.36
N ARG A 131 9.56 -6.96 28.06
CA ARG A 131 8.19 -7.06 28.58
C ARG A 131 7.45 -8.29 28.06
N PHE A 132 7.60 -8.60 26.77
CA PHE A 132 6.70 -9.54 26.09
C PHE A 132 7.34 -10.89 25.71
N SER A 133 8.66 -11.05 25.79
CA SER A 133 9.33 -12.33 25.52
C SER A 133 8.82 -13.52 26.36
N PRO A 134 8.34 -13.38 27.62
CA PRO A 134 7.71 -14.49 28.35
C PRO A 134 6.45 -15.05 27.65
N TYR A 135 5.81 -14.26 26.78
CA TYR A 135 4.58 -14.61 26.07
C TYR A 135 4.83 -15.09 24.64
N LYS A 136 6.08 -15.40 24.25
CA LYS A 136 6.40 -15.94 22.90
C LYS A 136 5.61 -17.20 22.52
N ASN A 137 5.20 -17.98 23.53
CA ASN A 137 4.39 -19.18 23.36
C ASN A 137 2.89 -18.90 23.56
N HIS A 138 2.44 -17.65 23.56
CA HIS A 138 1.01 -17.35 23.64
C HIS A 138 0.29 -17.73 22.34
N ARG A 139 -1.01 -18.06 22.41
CA ARG A 139 -1.80 -18.50 21.25
C ARG A 139 -1.76 -17.48 20.10
N ALA A 140 -1.86 -16.19 20.41
CA ALA A 140 -1.77 -15.11 19.41
C ALA A 140 -0.47 -15.15 18.61
N VAL A 141 0.68 -15.32 19.29
CA VAL A 141 1.99 -15.39 18.63
C VAL A 141 2.05 -16.62 17.72
N ARG A 142 1.65 -17.80 18.22
CA ARG A 142 1.65 -19.03 17.40
C ARG A 142 0.74 -18.96 16.18
N VAL A 143 -0.41 -18.29 16.28
CA VAL A 143 -1.33 -18.10 15.15
C VAL A 143 -0.67 -17.23 14.09
N LEU A 144 -0.16 -16.07 14.48
CA LEU A 144 0.50 -15.16 13.56
C LEU A 144 1.74 -15.80 12.94
N ASP A 145 2.54 -16.51 13.72
CA ASP A 145 3.71 -17.25 13.25
C ASP A 145 3.33 -18.29 12.18
N SER A 146 2.25 -19.04 12.40
CA SER A 146 1.71 -19.97 11.39
C SER A 146 1.25 -19.28 10.11
N LEU A 147 0.77 -18.04 10.17
CA LEU A 147 0.40 -17.27 8.97
C LEU A 147 1.65 -16.81 8.22
N MET A 148 2.67 -16.36 8.94
CA MET A 148 3.94 -15.93 8.32
C MET A 148 4.68 -17.10 7.67
N ASN A 149 4.62 -18.29 8.28
CA ASN A 149 5.20 -19.52 7.70
C ASN A 149 4.48 -19.95 6.41
N LYS A 150 3.22 -19.58 6.20
CA LYS A 150 2.51 -19.80 4.94
C LYS A 150 2.92 -18.78 3.87
N SER A 151 2.96 -17.51 4.25
CA SER A 151 3.51 -16.43 3.43
C SER A 151 3.75 -15.19 4.29
N GLY A 152 4.91 -14.54 4.11
CA GLY A 152 5.20 -13.23 4.72
C GLY A 152 4.24 -12.13 4.25
N ASP A 153 3.61 -12.30 3.09
CA ASP A 153 2.65 -11.33 2.52
C ASP A 153 1.33 -11.25 3.29
N ASN A 154 1.12 -12.15 4.27
CA ASN A 154 0.01 -12.03 5.19
C ASN A 154 0.17 -10.83 6.16
N TYR A 155 1.39 -10.40 6.45
CA TYR A 155 1.65 -9.35 7.43
C TYR A 155 1.08 -7.97 7.03
N PRO A 156 1.29 -7.43 5.81
CA PRO A 156 0.73 -6.15 5.39
C PRO A 156 -0.76 -5.99 5.71
N ASN A 157 -1.58 -6.98 5.33
CA ASN A 157 -3.03 -6.90 5.51
C ASN A 157 -3.42 -6.93 6.99
N LEU A 158 -2.85 -7.86 7.77
CA LEU A 158 -3.11 -7.95 9.21
C LEU A 158 -2.70 -6.66 9.95
N LYS A 159 -1.55 -6.08 9.57
CA LYS A 159 -1.05 -4.81 10.08
C LYS A 159 -2.02 -3.68 9.75
N MET A 160 -2.38 -3.50 8.49
CA MET A 160 -3.29 -2.43 8.07
C MET A 160 -4.68 -2.57 8.72
N ASP A 161 -5.27 -3.77 8.67
CA ASP A 161 -6.61 -4.03 9.19
C ASP A 161 -6.77 -3.85 10.69
N SER A 162 -5.66 -3.92 11.44
CA SER A 162 -5.67 -3.57 12.85
C SER A 162 -6.07 -2.11 13.11
N TYR A 163 -5.94 -1.22 12.12
CA TYR A 163 -6.38 0.18 12.20
C TYR A 163 -7.91 0.33 12.29
N ALA A 164 -8.66 -0.68 11.84
CA ALA A 164 -10.12 -0.70 12.00
C ALA A 164 -10.58 -0.92 13.45
N TYR A 165 -9.67 -1.25 14.37
CA TYR A 165 -10.01 -1.65 15.73
C TYR A 165 -9.47 -0.69 16.79
N ARG A 166 -10.20 -0.60 17.91
CA ARG A 166 -9.83 0.18 19.09
C ARG A 166 -10.15 -0.60 20.37
N PHE A 167 -9.55 -0.20 21.48
CA PHE A 167 -9.96 -0.68 22.80
C PHE A 167 -11.18 0.09 23.31
N GLU A 168 -12.21 -0.64 23.75
CA GLU A 168 -13.35 -0.12 24.51
C GLU A 168 -13.37 -0.84 25.86
N GLY A 169 -12.87 -0.16 26.89
CA GLY A 169 -12.48 -0.83 28.13
C GLY A 169 -11.40 -1.89 27.86
N ASP A 170 -11.62 -3.13 28.31
CA ASP A 170 -10.70 -4.25 28.10
C ASP A 170 -11.01 -5.08 26.84
N ARG A 171 -11.95 -4.62 26.00
CA ARG A 171 -12.34 -5.32 24.77
C ARG A 171 -11.79 -4.63 23.53
N ILE A 172 -11.34 -5.41 22.56
CA ILE A 172 -11.04 -4.91 21.22
C ILE A 172 -12.33 -4.92 20.42
N ARG A 173 -12.70 -3.79 19.83
CA ARG A 173 -13.87 -3.65 18.97
C ARG A 173 -13.52 -2.97 17.67
N LYS A 174 -14.19 -3.40 16.60
CA LYS A 174 -14.14 -2.73 15.29
C LYS A 174 -14.84 -1.38 15.45
N GLY A 175 -14.20 -0.31 14.98
CA GLY A 175 -14.79 1.02 14.95
C GLY A 175 -15.80 1.16 13.82
N ASP A 176 -16.54 2.27 13.82
CA ASP A 176 -17.64 2.49 12.87
C ASP A 176 -17.16 3.05 11.50
N THR A 177 -15.92 3.52 11.42
CA THR A 177 -15.37 4.18 10.22
C THR A 177 -14.85 3.19 9.19
N TYR A 178 -14.15 2.14 9.62
CA TYR A 178 -13.47 1.21 8.74
C TYR A 178 -13.95 -0.20 9.02
N ASP A 179 -14.41 -0.88 7.98
CA ASP A 179 -14.48 -2.35 8.02
C ASP A 179 -13.05 -2.92 7.97
N ARG A 180 -12.24 -2.40 7.03
CA ARG A 180 -10.86 -2.79 6.80
C ARG A 180 -10.06 -1.61 6.24
N ALA A 181 -8.75 -1.61 6.45
CA ALA A 181 -7.86 -0.61 5.87
C ALA A 181 -6.94 -1.22 4.80
N SER A 182 -6.75 -2.54 4.84
CA SER A 182 -6.00 -3.28 3.83
C SER A 182 -6.78 -3.47 2.53
N TRP A 183 -6.16 -4.18 1.58
CA TRP A 183 -6.75 -4.52 0.29
C TRP A 183 -7.66 -5.75 0.39
N GLY A 184 -8.35 -6.06 -0.72
CA GLY A 184 -9.26 -7.21 -0.80
C GLY A 184 -10.66 -6.91 -0.27
N GLU A 185 -11.42 -7.97 0.02
CA GLU A 185 -12.87 -7.87 0.27
C GLU A 185 -13.29 -8.06 1.74
N TYR A 186 -12.39 -8.54 2.59
CA TYR A 186 -12.68 -8.79 4.00
C TYR A 186 -11.54 -8.33 4.92
N ASN A 187 -11.87 -8.03 6.17
CA ASN A 187 -10.88 -7.72 7.19
C ASN A 187 -10.11 -9.00 7.59
N THR A 188 -8.84 -9.07 7.22
CA THR A 188 -7.97 -10.23 7.45
C THR A 188 -7.64 -10.46 8.92
N LEU A 189 -7.75 -9.43 9.76
CA LEU A 189 -7.46 -9.53 11.19
C LEU A 189 -8.64 -10.07 12.01
N GLU A 190 -9.87 -9.91 11.51
CA GLU A 190 -11.12 -10.22 12.23
C GLU A 190 -11.14 -11.60 12.90
N PRO A 191 -10.70 -12.70 12.24
CA PRO A 191 -10.66 -14.02 12.86
C PRO A 191 -9.71 -14.14 14.07
N TYR A 192 -8.78 -13.19 14.24
CA TYR A 192 -7.69 -13.25 15.21
C TYR A 192 -7.81 -12.22 16.33
N VAL A 193 -8.81 -11.34 16.29
CA VAL A 193 -9.03 -10.27 17.29
C VAL A 193 -9.13 -10.85 18.71
N ALA A 194 -9.83 -11.97 18.89
CA ALA A 194 -9.95 -12.62 20.20
C ALA A 194 -8.59 -13.07 20.76
N HIS A 195 -7.68 -13.53 19.89
CA HIS A 195 -6.33 -13.92 20.30
C HIS A 195 -5.50 -12.71 20.70
N LEU A 196 -5.58 -11.59 19.94
CA LEU A 196 -4.92 -10.34 20.30
C LEU A 196 -5.44 -9.80 21.64
N GLN A 197 -6.74 -9.85 21.88
CA GLN A 197 -7.33 -9.42 23.14
C GLN A 197 -6.84 -10.26 24.33
N SER A 198 -6.78 -11.60 24.18
CA SER A 198 -6.23 -12.49 25.22
C SER A 198 -4.77 -12.15 25.53
N PHE A 199 -3.96 -11.96 24.48
CA PHE A 199 -2.56 -11.56 24.64
C PHE A 199 -2.46 -10.23 25.38
N ALA A 200 -3.23 -9.22 24.98
CA ALA A 200 -3.19 -7.90 25.58
C ALA A 200 -3.53 -7.92 27.08
N LYS A 201 -4.52 -8.74 27.46
CA LYS A 201 -4.92 -8.94 28.86
C LYS A 201 -3.83 -9.65 29.68
N GLU A 202 -3.37 -10.80 29.21
CA GLU A 202 -2.41 -11.64 29.94
C GLU A 202 -1.05 -10.97 30.07
N SER A 203 -0.58 -10.34 28.98
CA SER A 203 0.71 -9.64 28.93
C SER A 203 0.71 -8.24 29.54
N LYS A 204 -0.47 -7.74 29.95
CA LYS A 204 -0.68 -6.36 30.39
C LYS A 204 -0.18 -5.35 29.34
N PHE A 205 -0.44 -5.61 28.06
CA PHE A 205 -0.02 -4.77 26.94
C PHE A 205 -0.45 -3.32 27.11
N ARG A 206 -1.70 -3.07 27.49
CA ARG A 206 -2.22 -1.70 27.64
C ARG A 206 -1.50 -0.90 28.72
N VAL A 207 -0.96 -1.56 29.74
CA VAL A 207 -0.12 -0.91 30.75
C VAL A 207 1.18 -0.44 30.09
N PHE A 208 1.85 -1.34 29.36
CA PHE A 208 3.05 -1.00 28.60
C PHE A 208 2.81 0.12 27.58
N PHE A 209 1.72 0.05 26.80
CA PHE A 209 1.37 1.09 25.83
C PHE A 209 1.17 2.47 26.50
N ARG A 210 0.59 2.52 27.71
CA ARG A 210 0.48 3.75 28.50
C ARG A 210 1.82 4.24 29.01
N GLU A 211 2.68 3.34 29.48
CA GLU A 211 4.05 3.68 29.93
C GLU A 211 4.90 4.25 28.78
N GLN A 212 4.63 3.85 27.54
CA GLN A 212 5.35 4.31 26.34
C GLN A 212 4.76 5.59 25.70
N GLN A 213 3.70 6.19 26.27
CA GLN A 213 3.04 7.37 25.67
C GLN A 213 3.99 8.55 25.48
N SER A 214 4.89 8.80 26.43
CA SER A 214 5.88 9.88 26.27
C SER A 214 6.79 9.65 25.07
N TYR A 215 7.20 8.39 24.84
CA TYR A 215 8.03 8.02 23.70
C TYR A 215 7.26 8.17 22.38
N TYR A 216 6.03 7.65 22.30
CA TYR A 216 5.18 7.82 21.12
C TYR A 216 4.91 9.29 20.79
N ASN A 217 4.60 10.12 21.80
CA ASN A 217 4.40 11.55 21.60
C ASN A 217 5.65 12.26 21.10
N GLN A 218 6.84 11.86 21.57
CA GLN A 218 8.10 12.35 21.04
C GLN A 218 8.26 11.99 19.55
N LEU A 219 8.03 10.72 19.17
CA LEU A 219 8.12 10.28 17.78
C LEU A 219 7.14 11.05 16.89
N LEU A 220 5.90 11.24 17.33
CA LEU A 220 4.89 12.01 16.60
C LEU A 220 5.28 13.48 16.42
N ALA A 221 5.81 14.12 17.47
CA ALA A 221 6.27 15.50 17.41
C ALA A 221 7.48 15.65 16.46
N GLU A 222 8.46 14.74 16.56
CA GLU A 222 9.61 14.70 15.66
C GLU A 222 9.19 14.43 14.21
N TYR A 223 8.26 13.52 13.99
CA TYR A 223 7.72 13.21 12.67
C TYR A 223 7.12 14.47 12.04
N ARG A 224 6.19 15.13 12.73
CA ARG A 224 5.53 16.35 12.25
C ARG A 224 6.51 17.51 12.01
N LYS A 225 7.56 17.62 12.84
CA LYS A 225 8.59 18.64 12.68
C LYS A 225 9.45 18.42 11.42
N ASN A 226 9.76 17.17 11.09
CA ASN A 226 10.76 16.86 10.06
C ASN A 226 10.12 16.44 8.73
N ILE A 227 8.90 15.92 8.75
CA ILE A 227 8.22 15.30 7.62
C ILE A 227 6.90 16.04 7.42
N ASP A 228 6.95 17.00 6.51
CA ASP A 228 5.81 17.88 6.22
C ASP A 228 4.86 17.21 5.21
N VAL A 229 4.00 16.34 5.75
CA VAL A 229 2.97 15.61 4.97
C VAL A 229 1.99 16.57 4.28
N ALA A 230 1.74 17.75 4.86
CA ALA A 230 0.86 18.74 4.26
C ALA A 230 1.46 19.31 2.97
N THR A 231 2.75 19.65 2.99
CA THR A 231 3.49 20.06 1.79
C THR A 231 3.51 18.96 0.73
N MET A 232 3.72 17.70 1.12
CA MET A 232 3.65 16.57 0.18
C MET A 232 2.28 16.44 -0.49
N LYS A 233 1.20 16.51 0.28
CA LYS A 233 -0.18 16.46 -0.23
C LYS A 233 -0.43 17.61 -1.22
N GLN A 234 -0.08 18.84 -0.84
CA GLN A 234 -0.26 20.01 -1.70
C GLN A 234 0.54 19.90 -3.00
N TRP A 235 1.79 19.40 -2.92
CA TRP A 235 2.60 19.16 -4.09
C TRP A 235 1.97 18.11 -5.00
N LEU A 236 1.54 16.96 -4.46
CA LEU A 236 0.90 15.89 -5.24
C LEU A 236 -0.39 16.37 -5.92
N GLU A 237 -1.27 17.06 -5.20
CA GLU A 237 -2.53 17.60 -5.76
C GLU A 237 -2.31 18.69 -6.81
N LYS A 238 -1.17 19.40 -6.75
CA LYS A 238 -0.75 20.33 -7.80
C LYS A 238 -0.26 19.59 -9.04
N GLN A 239 0.53 18.52 -8.86
CA GLN A 239 1.12 17.79 -9.98
C GLN A 239 0.15 16.81 -10.65
N PHE A 240 -0.88 16.36 -9.93
CA PHE A 240 -1.92 15.43 -10.38
C PHE A 240 -3.31 16.02 -10.12
N PRO A 241 -3.74 17.03 -10.91
CA PRO A 241 -4.93 17.82 -10.60
C PRO A 241 -6.25 17.02 -10.68
N ALA A 242 -6.25 15.86 -11.35
CA ALA A 242 -7.39 14.96 -11.44
C ALA A 242 -7.63 14.14 -10.15
N THR A 243 -6.64 14.06 -9.26
CA THR A 243 -6.70 13.24 -8.05
C THR A 243 -6.64 14.14 -6.81
N ARG A 244 -7.60 13.98 -5.90
CA ARG A 244 -7.68 14.74 -4.66
C ARG A 244 -8.15 13.87 -3.51
N TYR A 245 -7.62 14.16 -2.32
CA TYR A 245 -8.03 13.48 -1.10
C TYR A 245 -8.53 14.49 -0.07
N SER A 246 -9.66 14.14 0.54
CA SER A 246 -10.28 14.92 1.60
C SER A 246 -9.44 14.91 2.87
N ALA A 247 -8.72 13.80 3.14
CA ALA A 247 -7.73 13.71 4.22
C ALA A 247 -6.59 12.77 3.85
N VAL A 248 -5.44 12.93 4.51
CA VAL A 248 -4.29 12.03 4.39
C VAL A 248 -3.94 11.49 5.77
N LYS A 249 -3.68 10.19 5.87
CA LYS A 249 -3.26 9.53 7.10
C LYS A 249 -1.93 8.83 6.95
N VAL A 250 -1.05 9.03 7.92
CA VAL A 250 0.22 8.34 8.06
C VAL A 250 0.17 7.58 9.38
N ILE A 251 0.14 6.26 9.28
CA ILE A 251 0.07 5.34 10.40
C ILE A 251 1.41 4.63 10.50
N PHE A 252 2.04 4.64 11.68
CA PHE A 252 3.27 3.90 11.87
C PHE A 252 3.36 3.23 13.23
N THR A 253 4.30 2.31 13.34
CA THR A 253 4.82 1.77 14.60
C THR A 253 6.33 1.97 14.63
N PRO A 254 6.96 2.17 15.80
CA PRO A 254 8.41 2.15 15.93
C PRO A 254 9.04 0.76 15.67
N LEU A 255 8.25 -0.29 15.43
CA LEU A 255 8.73 -1.66 15.23
C LEU A 255 8.90 -2.08 13.78
N VAL A 256 8.18 -1.49 12.81
CA VAL A 256 8.30 -1.91 11.40
C VAL A 256 9.69 -1.58 10.88
N GLY A 257 10.39 -2.56 10.33
CA GLY A 257 11.68 -2.38 9.67
C GLY A 257 11.52 -1.84 8.25
N TRP A 258 11.03 -2.69 7.33
CA TRP A 258 10.95 -2.36 5.89
C TRP A 258 9.55 -2.42 5.29
N ASN A 259 8.55 -2.99 5.97
CA ASN A 259 7.23 -3.23 5.38
C ASN A 259 6.36 -1.97 5.31
N GLN A 260 6.28 -1.37 4.13
CA GLN A 260 5.43 -0.22 3.84
C GLN A 260 4.18 -0.67 3.08
N SER A 261 3.10 0.10 3.21
CA SER A 261 1.86 -0.17 2.49
C SER A 261 1.06 1.11 2.32
N ALA A 262 0.40 1.26 1.18
CA ALA A 262 -0.50 2.36 0.93
C ALA A 262 -1.86 1.85 0.47
N ASN A 263 -2.91 2.57 0.85
CA ASN A 263 -4.24 2.32 0.32
C ASN A 263 -5.04 3.61 0.29
N ASN A 264 -6.08 3.66 -0.53
CA ASN A 264 -7.04 4.75 -0.52
C ASN A 264 -8.44 4.21 -0.29
N LEU A 265 -9.25 5.01 0.39
CA LEU A 265 -10.60 4.65 0.80
C LEU A 265 -11.53 5.79 0.42
N SER A 266 -12.67 5.48 -0.19
CA SER A 266 -13.67 6.49 -0.53
C SER A 266 -15.07 6.01 -0.19
N ASP A 267 -15.88 6.93 0.33
CA ASP A 267 -17.30 6.71 0.58
C ASP A 267 -18.05 8.05 0.61
N ASN A 268 -19.19 8.11 -0.06
CA ASN A 268 -20.10 9.26 -0.03
C ASN A 268 -19.42 10.62 -0.27
N GLY A 269 -18.56 10.71 -1.29
CA GLY A 269 -17.88 11.95 -1.68
C GLY A 269 -16.72 12.39 -0.78
N PHE A 270 -16.29 11.53 0.15
CA PHE A 270 -15.10 11.74 0.97
C PHE A 270 -14.06 10.67 0.65
N ALA A 271 -12.81 11.08 0.42
CA ALA A 271 -11.71 10.18 0.08
C ALA A 271 -10.52 10.39 1.01
N GLU A 272 -9.90 9.30 1.46
CA GLU A 272 -8.69 9.30 2.27
C GLU A 272 -7.57 8.53 1.57
N ALA A 273 -6.34 9.05 1.63
CA ALA A 273 -5.14 8.29 1.30
C ALA A 273 -4.41 7.91 2.59
N HIS A 274 -4.08 6.64 2.74
CA HIS A 274 -3.43 6.07 3.92
C HIS A 274 -2.04 5.56 3.53
N ALA A 275 -1.03 5.94 4.31
CA ALA A 275 0.33 5.39 4.27
C ALA A 275 0.63 4.69 5.60
N HIS A 276 0.88 3.40 5.55
CA HIS A 276 1.24 2.55 6.68
C HIS A 276 2.73 2.26 6.65
N VAL A 277 3.50 3.09 7.36
CA VAL A 277 4.96 3.16 7.19
C VAL A 277 5.76 2.76 8.43
N ASN A 278 7.07 2.59 8.28
CA ASN A 278 8.01 2.59 9.38
C ASN A 278 8.28 4.00 9.91
N TYR A 279 8.76 4.08 11.15
CA TYR A 279 9.35 5.33 11.62
C TYR A 279 10.74 5.52 10.97
N PRO A 280 11.02 6.68 10.34
CA PRO A 280 12.30 6.92 9.69
C PRO A 280 13.34 7.34 10.73
N PHE A 281 13.87 6.34 11.45
CA PHE A 281 14.98 6.49 12.37
C PHE A 281 16.23 7.01 11.63
N ILE A 282 17.05 7.77 12.36
CA ILE A 282 18.30 8.36 11.87
C ILE A 282 19.44 7.46 12.33
N ASP A 283 20.15 6.86 11.38
CA ASP A 283 21.32 6.03 11.65
C ASP A 283 22.60 6.86 11.88
N ALA A 284 23.74 6.18 12.09
CA ALA A 284 25.01 6.85 12.35
C ALA A 284 25.54 7.64 11.14
N ASP A 285 25.19 7.24 9.92
CA ASP A 285 25.62 7.92 8.70
C ASP A 285 24.75 9.13 8.41
N ASP A 286 23.45 9.05 8.67
CA ASP A 286 22.55 10.21 8.62
C ASP A 286 22.98 11.31 9.60
N ARG A 287 23.45 10.95 10.81
CA ARG A 287 23.95 11.94 11.80
C ARG A 287 25.17 12.73 11.33
N LYS A 288 25.91 12.21 10.33
CA LYS A 288 27.06 12.91 9.73
C LYS A 288 26.64 13.85 8.59
N GLN A 289 25.41 13.75 8.10
CA GLN A 289 24.92 14.55 6.99
C GLN A 289 24.42 15.92 7.46
N PRO A 290 24.39 16.92 6.57
CA PRO A 290 23.65 18.15 6.79
C PRO A 290 22.18 17.85 7.17
N SER A 291 21.60 18.70 8.02
CA SER A 291 20.22 18.52 8.51
C SER A 291 19.19 18.47 7.38
N ALA A 292 19.40 19.24 6.31
CA ALA A 292 18.54 19.25 5.12
C ALA A 292 18.58 17.91 4.36
N VAL A 293 19.75 17.30 4.21
CA VAL A 293 19.90 15.95 3.61
C VAL A 293 19.19 14.91 4.48
N THR A 294 19.40 14.96 5.79
CA THR A 294 18.71 14.05 6.72
C THR A 294 17.20 14.21 6.65
N ARG A 295 16.70 15.45 6.56
CA ARG A 295 15.28 15.76 6.38
C ARG A 295 14.73 15.12 5.10
N GLY A 296 15.40 15.32 3.96
CA GLY A 296 15.00 14.69 2.69
C GLY A 296 14.93 13.17 2.80
N ARG A 297 15.97 12.52 3.35
CA ARG A 297 15.98 11.06 3.55
C ARG A 297 14.80 10.56 4.38
N ARG A 298 14.42 11.26 5.45
CA ARG A 298 13.28 10.91 6.30
C ARG A 298 11.92 11.09 5.61
N MET A 299 11.83 12.02 4.66
CA MET A 299 10.62 12.26 3.87
C MET A 299 10.37 11.17 2.83
N LYS A 300 11.43 10.53 2.32
CA LYS A 300 11.38 9.59 1.19
C LYS A 300 10.27 8.54 1.30
N ILE A 301 10.29 7.73 2.36
CA ILE A 301 9.44 6.54 2.46
C ILE A 301 7.95 6.90 2.54
N VAL A 302 7.59 7.90 3.33
CA VAL A 302 6.17 8.31 3.38
C VAL A 302 5.72 8.92 2.06
N PHE A 303 6.61 9.64 1.37
CA PHE A 303 6.27 10.20 0.08
C PHE A 303 6.08 9.12 -0.98
N THR A 304 6.90 8.06 -0.97
CA THR A 304 6.76 6.94 -1.91
C THR A 304 5.47 6.15 -1.68
N GLU A 305 5.00 6.04 -0.45
CA GLU A 305 3.69 5.41 -0.18
C GLU A 305 2.53 6.32 -0.56
N LEU A 306 2.62 7.62 -0.22
CA LEU A 306 1.52 8.56 -0.50
C LEU A 306 1.35 8.83 -1.99
N ASN A 307 2.44 8.88 -2.75
CA ASN A 307 2.38 9.25 -4.16
C ASN A 307 1.73 8.16 -5.04
N HIS A 308 1.72 6.89 -4.64
CA HIS A 308 0.98 5.82 -5.31
C HIS A 308 -0.50 6.15 -5.48
N SER A 309 -1.08 6.80 -4.47
CA SER A 309 -2.49 7.24 -4.48
C SER A 309 -2.79 8.30 -5.55
N TYR A 310 -1.77 8.87 -6.21
CA TYR A 310 -1.90 9.89 -7.26
C TYR A 310 -1.36 9.40 -8.60
N LEU A 311 -0.18 8.76 -8.59
CA LEU A 311 0.51 8.38 -9.82
C LEU A 311 -0.11 7.15 -10.48
N ASN A 312 -0.65 6.20 -9.71
CA ASN A 312 -1.22 4.96 -10.27
C ASN A 312 -2.48 5.26 -11.11
N PRO A 313 -3.49 6.00 -10.58
CA PRO A 313 -4.67 6.37 -11.40
C PRO A 313 -4.31 7.24 -12.62
N GLU A 314 -3.19 7.98 -12.57
CA GLU A 314 -2.70 8.71 -13.75
C GLU A 314 -2.05 7.75 -14.76
N ALA A 315 -1.22 6.81 -14.30
CA ALA A 315 -0.54 5.83 -15.14
C ALA A 315 -1.51 4.92 -15.89
N GLU A 316 -2.60 4.49 -15.24
CA GLU A 316 -3.65 3.64 -15.83
C GLU A 316 -4.26 4.24 -17.11
N LYS A 317 -4.33 5.58 -17.22
CA LYS A 317 -4.82 6.27 -18.43
C LYS A 317 -3.91 6.05 -19.65
N TYR A 318 -2.67 5.66 -19.43
CA TYR A 318 -1.63 5.52 -20.46
C TYR A 318 -1.22 4.07 -20.69
N GLN A 319 -2.05 3.08 -20.30
CA GLN A 319 -1.75 1.64 -20.38
C GLN A 319 -1.05 1.24 -21.70
N GLN A 320 -1.59 1.63 -22.85
CA GLN A 320 -1.00 1.28 -24.15
C GLN A 320 0.42 1.85 -24.35
N LYS A 321 0.68 3.08 -23.92
CA LYS A 321 2.02 3.68 -23.99
C LYS A 321 2.97 3.04 -22.99
N VAL A 322 2.46 2.68 -21.81
CA VAL A 322 3.20 1.93 -20.79
C VAL A 322 3.61 0.56 -21.32
N ASP A 323 2.70 -0.19 -21.94
CA ASP A 323 2.99 -1.49 -22.54
C ASP A 323 4.05 -1.37 -23.65
N ASN A 324 4.00 -0.30 -24.46
CA ASN A 324 5.01 -0.05 -25.49
C ASN A 324 6.39 0.31 -24.90
N GLY A 325 6.45 1.09 -23.82
CA GLY A 325 7.71 1.51 -23.19
C GLY A 325 8.34 0.45 -22.29
N PHE A 326 7.52 -0.27 -21.52
CA PHE A 326 7.94 -1.19 -20.47
C PHE A 326 7.64 -2.66 -20.78
N GLY A 327 7.16 -2.97 -22.00
CA GLY A 327 6.79 -4.32 -22.43
C GLY A 327 7.92 -5.35 -22.34
N ASP A 328 9.15 -4.94 -22.65
CA ASP A 328 10.35 -5.76 -22.41
C ASP A 328 10.95 -5.47 -21.04
N LEU A 329 10.39 -6.13 -20.01
CA LEU A 329 10.82 -5.95 -18.61
C LEU A 329 12.30 -6.28 -18.40
N THR A 330 12.93 -7.09 -19.24
CA THR A 330 14.36 -7.46 -19.08
C THR A 330 15.29 -6.25 -19.19
N LYS A 331 14.83 -5.18 -19.85
CA LYS A 331 15.52 -3.88 -19.90
C LYS A 331 15.41 -3.07 -18.60
N TRP A 332 14.42 -3.34 -17.76
CA TRP A 332 14.03 -2.47 -16.66
C TRP A 332 14.33 -3.10 -15.29
N ILE A 333 14.14 -4.41 -15.13
CA ILE A 333 14.28 -5.12 -13.85
C ILE A 333 15.44 -6.12 -13.87
N THR A 334 16.05 -6.35 -12.71
CA THR A 334 17.12 -7.33 -12.53
C THR A 334 16.56 -8.59 -11.87
N PRO A 335 16.76 -9.79 -12.46
CA PRO A 335 16.39 -11.04 -11.81
C PRO A 335 17.03 -11.18 -10.42
N ASN A 336 16.28 -11.76 -9.48
CA ASN A 336 16.71 -11.99 -8.08
C ASN A 336 17.01 -10.71 -7.26
N LYS A 337 16.61 -9.53 -7.75
CA LYS A 337 16.60 -8.27 -7.01
C LYS A 337 15.15 -7.88 -6.67
N PRO A 338 14.92 -6.95 -5.72
CA PRO A 338 13.57 -6.50 -5.39
C PRO A 338 12.71 -6.07 -6.60
N SER A 339 13.32 -5.49 -7.64
CA SER A 339 12.63 -5.12 -8.88
C SER A 339 11.95 -6.28 -9.60
N ALA A 340 12.38 -7.53 -9.38
CA ALA A 340 11.75 -8.72 -9.95
C ALA A 340 10.30 -8.93 -9.49
N GLY A 341 9.88 -8.30 -8.38
CA GLY A 341 8.49 -8.31 -7.92
C GLY A 341 7.54 -7.47 -8.80
N TYR A 342 8.07 -6.56 -9.63
CA TYR A 342 7.30 -5.68 -10.51
C TYR A 342 7.24 -6.28 -11.91
N ASN A 343 6.43 -7.33 -12.04
CA ASN A 343 6.51 -8.30 -13.13
C ASN A 343 5.55 -8.03 -14.31
N ASN A 344 4.97 -6.83 -14.37
CA ASN A 344 4.24 -6.35 -15.54
C ASN A 344 4.63 -4.89 -15.86
N PRO A 345 4.41 -4.43 -17.11
CA PRO A 345 4.82 -3.10 -17.57
C PRO A 345 4.28 -1.96 -16.70
N LEU A 346 3.01 -2.03 -16.28
CA LEU A 346 2.38 -1.01 -15.46
C LEU A 346 3.01 -0.89 -14.08
N GLN A 347 3.12 -2.00 -13.35
CA GLN A 347 3.77 -2.00 -12.04
C GLN A 347 5.23 -1.53 -12.11
N CYS A 348 5.95 -1.91 -13.15
CA CYS A 348 7.33 -1.46 -13.35
C CYS A 348 7.39 0.06 -13.57
N PHE A 349 6.58 0.60 -14.49
CA PHE A 349 6.50 2.03 -14.75
C PHE A 349 6.06 2.83 -13.52
N GLU A 350 5.03 2.37 -12.80
CA GLU A 350 4.54 3.00 -11.58
C GLU A 350 5.65 3.13 -10.52
N GLU A 351 6.49 2.10 -10.37
CA GLU A 351 7.59 2.15 -9.41
C GLU A 351 8.75 3.05 -9.84
N TYR A 352 9.02 3.12 -11.14
CA TYR A 352 9.94 4.11 -11.71
C TYR A 352 9.42 5.53 -11.47
N MET A 353 8.14 5.78 -11.73
CA MET A 353 7.51 7.07 -11.45
C MET A 353 7.52 7.38 -9.96
N ASN A 354 7.19 6.43 -9.09
CA ASN A 354 7.18 6.59 -7.63
C ASN A 354 8.48 7.25 -7.13
N TYR A 355 9.63 6.69 -7.48
CA TYR A 355 10.92 7.24 -7.08
C TYR A 355 11.35 8.44 -7.93
N GLY A 356 10.92 8.54 -9.18
CA GLY A 356 11.09 9.74 -10.00
C GLY A 356 10.42 10.96 -9.37
N LEU A 357 9.22 10.81 -8.81
CA LEU A 357 8.50 11.87 -8.10
C LEU A 357 9.24 12.31 -6.84
N VAL A 358 9.95 11.41 -6.15
CA VAL A 358 10.80 11.79 -5.01
C VAL A 358 11.87 12.79 -5.46
N THR A 359 12.52 12.53 -6.60
CA THR A 359 13.50 13.45 -7.19
C THR A 359 12.87 14.80 -7.49
N LEU A 360 11.69 14.83 -8.13
CA LEU A 360 11.02 16.10 -8.47
C LEU A 360 10.59 16.88 -7.22
N LEU A 361 10.10 16.20 -6.17
CA LEU A 361 9.81 16.83 -4.90
C LEU A 361 11.07 17.46 -4.29
N TYR A 362 12.19 16.74 -4.30
CA TYR A 362 13.44 17.27 -3.76
C TYR A 362 13.95 18.47 -4.54
N TYR A 363 13.81 18.46 -5.87
CA TYR A 363 14.18 19.57 -6.73
C TYR A 363 13.44 20.86 -6.36
N ASP A 364 12.16 20.76 -6.01
CA ASP A 364 11.35 21.91 -5.62
C ASP A 364 11.58 22.39 -4.17
N LEU A 365 12.04 21.50 -3.27
CA LEU A 365 12.11 21.79 -1.83
C LEU A 365 13.49 22.15 -1.28
N PHE A 366 14.56 21.70 -1.93
CA PHE A 366 15.91 21.80 -1.37
C PHE A 366 16.83 22.66 -2.24
N ASP A 367 17.86 23.23 -1.62
CA ASP A 367 18.94 23.87 -2.36
C ASP A 367 19.67 22.86 -3.26
N ARG A 368 20.38 23.39 -4.26
CA ARG A 368 21.04 22.57 -5.28
C ARG A 368 22.02 21.52 -4.70
N PRO A 369 22.95 21.85 -3.77
CA PRO A 369 23.84 20.84 -3.19
C PRO A 369 23.10 19.73 -2.44
N THR A 370 22.05 20.08 -1.69
CA THR A 370 21.23 19.11 -0.97
C THR A 370 20.45 18.23 -1.93
N PHE A 371 19.84 18.83 -2.96
CA PHE A 371 19.12 18.13 -4.02
C PHE A 371 20.03 17.12 -4.74
N GLU A 372 21.20 17.55 -5.20
CA GLU A 372 22.14 16.69 -5.92
C GLU A 372 22.56 15.48 -5.07
N THR A 373 22.82 15.71 -3.77
CA THR A 373 23.15 14.64 -2.81
C THR A 373 21.99 13.64 -2.64
N LEU A 374 20.77 14.15 -2.50
CA LEU A 374 19.58 13.33 -2.32
C LEU A 374 19.22 12.53 -3.59
N CYS A 375 19.27 13.19 -4.76
CA CYS A 375 19.00 12.59 -6.06
C CYS A 375 19.95 11.43 -6.35
N ALA A 376 21.27 11.64 -6.16
CA ALA A 376 22.25 10.57 -6.33
C ALA A 376 21.99 9.38 -5.38
N GLY A 377 21.53 9.66 -4.16
CA GLY A 377 21.12 8.62 -3.21
C GLY A 377 19.90 7.83 -3.66
N VAL A 378 18.90 8.49 -4.26
CA VAL A 378 17.70 7.84 -4.84
C VAL A 378 18.10 6.95 -6.01
N GLU A 379 18.90 7.46 -6.95
CA GLU A 379 19.34 6.72 -8.12
C GLU A 379 20.14 5.47 -7.75
N LYS A 380 21.15 5.62 -6.87
CA LYS A 380 21.93 4.50 -6.37
C LYS A 380 21.07 3.45 -5.66
N SER A 381 20.08 3.89 -4.87
CA SER A 381 19.15 2.98 -4.20
C SER A 381 18.34 2.16 -5.20
N MET A 382 17.85 2.79 -6.27
CA MET A 382 17.01 2.15 -7.28
C MET A 382 17.83 1.22 -8.19
N THR A 383 18.97 1.68 -8.71
CA THR A 383 19.79 0.91 -9.65
C THR A 383 20.54 -0.23 -8.95
N THR A 384 21.37 0.07 -7.95
CA THR A 384 22.21 -0.93 -7.28
C THR A 384 21.45 -1.74 -6.22
N GLY A 385 20.66 -1.04 -5.41
CA GLY A 385 19.96 -1.65 -4.28
C GLY A 385 18.79 -2.51 -4.72
N ARG A 386 17.85 -1.90 -5.46
CA ARG A 386 16.58 -2.53 -5.85
C ARG A 386 16.62 -3.23 -7.20
N GLY A 387 17.58 -2.91 -8.07
CA GLY A 387 17.76 -3.58 -9.37
C GLY A 387 16.90 -2.99 -10.50
N PHE A 388 16.55 -1.71 -10.43
CA PHE A 388 15.88 -1.01 -11.53
C PHE A 388 16.94 -0.42 -12.47
N GLN A 389 17.30 -1.20 -13.49
CA GLN A 389 18.57 -1.09 -14.23
C GLN A 389 18.76 0.27 -14.93
N GLN A 390 17.66 0.84 -15.43
CA GLN A 390 17.67 2.12 -16.17
C GLN A 390 17.08 3.29 -15.37
N PHE A 391 16.93 3.14 -14.05
CA PHE A 391 16.26 4.16 -13.24
C PHE A 391 16.98 5.51 -13.29
N ASP A 392 18.31 5.53 -13.27
CA ASP A 392 19.10 6.76 -13.38
C ASP A 392 18.78 7.53 -14.67
N LYS A 393 18.80 6.86 -15.83
CA LYS A 393 18.48 7.47 -17.12
C LYS A 393 17.04 7.99 -17.17
N PHE A 394 16.09 7.17 -16.72
CA PHE A 394 14.68 7.55 -16.66
C PHE A 394 14.46 8.75 -15.74
N ASN A 395 15.08 8.74 -14.56
CA ASN A 395 14.97 9.80 -13.57
C ASN A 395 15.54 11.13 -14.10
N GLN A 396 16.69 11.08 -14.78
CA GLN A 396 17.29 12.27 -15.41
C GLN A 396 16.44 12.81 -16.56
N GLU A 397 15.83 11.94 -17.37
CA GLU A 397 14.92 12.39 -18.42
C GLU A 397 13.65 13.03 -17.84
N LEU A 398 13.03 12.40 -16.84
CA LEU A 398 11.87 12.96 -16.16
C LEU A 398 12.20 14.32 -15.54
N LEU A 399 13.37 14.45 -14.89
CA LEU A 399 13.84 15.72 -14.34
C LEU A 399 14.07 16.77 -15.43
N ARG A 400 14.65 16.41 -16.57
CA ARG A 400 14.84 17.31 -17.71
C ARG A 400 13.49 17.81 -18.25
N LEU A 401 12.54 16.89 -18.47
CA LEU A 401 11.17 17.23 -18.90
C LEU A 401 10.51 18.15 -17.89
N TYR A 402 10.68 17.88 -16.59
CA TYR A 402 10.16 18.72 -15.54
C TYR A 402 10.77 20.13 -15.61
N GLN A 403 12.09 20.26 -15.65
CA GLN A 403 12.78 21.57 -15.71
C GLN A 403 12.42 22.40 -16.95
N GLN A 404 12.13 21.74 -18.07
CA GLN A 404 11.81 22.39 -19.35
C GLN A 404 10.30 22.54 -19.59
N ARG A 405 9.46 22.12 -18.64
CA ARG A 405 8.00 22.19 -18.78
C ARG A 405 7.54 23.63 -18.96
N LYS A 406 6.50 23.81 -19.77
CA LYS A 406 5.87 25.12 -19.96
C LYS A 406 5.20 25.56 -18.66
N PRO A 407 5.10 26.89 -18.41
CA PRO A 407 4.33 27.40 -17.28
C PRO A 407 2.90 26.82 -17.28
N GLY A 408 2.48 26.31 -16.13
CA GLY A 408 1.16 25.67 -15.96
C GLY A 408 1.12 24.17 -16.26
N GLN A 409 2.14 23.59 -16.90
CA GLN A 409 2.22 22.13 -17.03
C GLN A 409 2.54 21.48 -15.68
N THR A 410 1.85 20.37 -15.42
CA THR A 410 2.03 19.53 -14.23
C THR A 410 2.86 18.28 -14.57
N VAL A 411 3.21 17.46 -13.57
CA VAL A 411 3.86 16.16 -13.85
C VAL A 411 2.95 15.24 -14.67
N ALA A 412 1.63 15.24 -14.43
CA ALA A 412 0.68 14.45 -15.22
C ALA A 412 0.81 14.74 -16.74
N ASP A 413 1.01 16.00 -17.12
CA ASP A 413 1.19 16.40 -18.52
C ASP A 413 2.49 15.85 -19.16
N LEU A 414 3.45 15.38 -18.35
CA LEU A 414 4.74 14.86 -18.82
C LEU A 414 4.70 13.35 -19.12
N TYR A 415 3.66 12.64 -18.70
CA TYR A 415 3.54 11.17 -18.88
C TYR A 415 3.73 10.74 -20.34
N PRO A 416 3.07 11.37 -21.34
CA PRO A 416 3.28 10.99 -22.74
C PRO A 416 4.75 11.10 -23.16
N ALA A 417 5.44 12.19 -22.79
CA ALA A 417 6.81 12.44 -23.22
C ALA A 417 7.82 11.47 -22.58
N VAL A 418 7.67 11.16 -21.29
CA VAL A 418 8.57 10.21 -20.62
C VAL A 418 8.33 8.77 -21.09
N LEU A 419 7.08 8.41 -21.41
CA LEU A 419 6.75 7.10 -21.99
C LEU A 419 7.25 6.96 -23.43
N ASP A 420 7.15 8.02 -24.23
CA ASP A 420 7.72 8.05 -25.57
C ASP A 420 9.25 7.94 -25.54
N TRP A 421 9.90 8.56 -24.55
CA TRP A 421 11.33 8.34 -24.31
C TRP A 421 11.61 6.87 -23.96
N ALA A 422 10.86 6.28 -23.05
CA ALA A 422 11.05 4.90 -22.60
C ALA A 422 10.89 3.89 -23.75
N ALA A 423 9.93 4.11 -24.66
CA ALA A 423 9.72 3.27 -25.85
C ALA A 423 10.89 3.27 -26.84
N ASN A 424 11.78 4.27 -26.77
CA ASN A 424 12.94 4.39 -27.66
C ASN A 424 14.27 3.92 -27.01
N HIS A 425 14.23 3.40 -25.78
CA HIS A 425 15.40 2.93 -25.03
C HIS A 425 15.20 1.48 -24.52
#